data_AF-F4XUG7-F1
#
_entry.id   AF-F4XUG7-F1
#
_cell.length_a   1.000
_cell.length_b   1.000
_cell.length_c   1.000
_cell.angle_alpha   90.00
_cell.angle_beta   90.00
_cell.angle_gamma   90.00
#
_symmetry.space_group_name_H-M   'P 1'
#
loop_
_entity.id
_entity.type
_entity.pdbx_description
1 polymer ?
#
loop_
_entity_poly.entity_id
_entity_poly.type
_entity_poly.pdbx_seq_one_letter_code
_entity_poly.pdbx_strand_id
1 'polypeptide(L)'
;MVNITEIPLEQIRRPLPRQNDPNKVAALMESIAKEGLREPIDVLEVDGLYYGFSGCHRYEAHQRLGKKTIKCRVRRAPRSVLKRHLA
;
A
#
# COMPACT_ATOMS: atom_id res chain seq x y z
N MET A 1 -18.48 -0.36 3.02
CA MET A 1 -18.11 -1.43 2.08
C MET A 1 -16.63 -1.31 1.81
N VAL A 2 -15.92 -2.42 1.80
CA VAL A 2 -14.46 -2.43 1.68
C VAL A 2 -14.12 -3.22 0.41
N ASN A 3 -13.60 -2.56 -0.62
CA ASN A 3 -13.33 -3.20 -1.89
C ASN A 3 -11.85 -3.57 -1.98
N ILE A 4 -11.56 -4.83 -2.32
CA ILE A 4 -10.20 -5.27 -2.61
C ILE A 4 -10.01 -5.16 -4.13
N THR A 5 -9.06 -4.34 -4.55
CA THR A 5 -8.71 -4.14 -5.96
C THR A 5 -7.20 -4.08 -6.11
N GLU A 6 -6.71 -4.42 -7.30
CA GLU A 6 -5.30 -4.25 -7.64
C GLU A 6 -5.08 -2.82 -8.13
N ILE A 7 -4.16 -2.09 -7.49
CA ILE A 7 -3.83 -0.72 -7.85
C ILE A 7 -2.36 -0.67 -8.28
N PRO A 8 -2.04 0.02 -9.40
CA PRO A 8 -0.68 0.36 -9.76
C PRO A 8 0.07 1.06 -8.62
N LEU A 9 1.29 0.63 -8.30
CA LEU A 9 2.06 1.26 -7.22
C LEU A 9 2.25 2.76 -7.47
N GLU A 10 2.47 3.15 -8.73
CA GLU A 10 2.61 4.54 -9.18
C GLU A 10 1.39 5.43 -8.86
N GLN A 11 0.19 4.86 -8.74
CA GLN A 11 -1.02 5.61 -8.39
C GLN A 11 -1.18 5.83 -6.87
N ILE A 12 -0.44 5.08 -6.04
CA ILE A 12 -0.56 5.12 -4.59
C ILE A 12 0.37 6.20 -4.04
N ARG A 13 -0.21 7.31 -3.60
CA ARG A 13 0.54 8.40 -2.96
C ARG A 13 0.85 8.05 -1.51
N ARG A 14 2.12 8.17 -1.14
CA ARG A 14 2.61 7.94 0.21
C ARG A 14 3.24 9.22 0.76
N PRO A 15 2.45 10.07 1.42
CA PRO A 15 2.89 11.39 1.85
C PRO A 15 3.83 11.36 3.07
N LEU A 16 3.85 10.26 3.82
CA LEU A 16 4.65 10.13 5.04
C LEU A 16 5.91 9.30 4.75
N PRO A 17 7.13 9.85 4.97
CA PRO A 17 8.34 9.05 4.93
C PRO A 17 8.30 8.06 6.10
N ARG A 18 8.47 6.77 5.81
CA ARG A 18 8.57 5.73 6.83
C ARG A 18 9.82 4.91 6.64
N GLN A 19 10.52 4.69 7.75
CA GLN A 19 11.64 3.78 7.78
C GLN A 19 11.09 2.35 7.79
N ASN A 20 11.48 1.56 6.80
CA ASN A 20 11.12 0.16 6.72
C ASN A 20 12.31 -0.69 7.14
N ASP A 21 12.03 -1.77 7.89
CA ASP A 21 13.05 -2.73 8.27
C ASP A 21 13.47 -3.56 7.05
N PRO A 22 14.74 -3.48 6.61
CA PRO A 22 15.19 -4.19 5.41
C PRO A 22 15.04 -5.71 5.53
N ASN A 23 15.24 -6.27 6.74
CA ASN A 23 15.08 -7.70 7.00
C ASN A 23 13.62 -8.16 6.79
N LYS A 24 12.63 -7.38 7.24
CA LYS A 24 11.22 -7.70 7.02
C LYS A 24 10.82 -7.54 5.57
N VAL A 25 11.37 -6.53 4.88
CA VAL A 25 11.14 -6.35 3.44
C VAL A 25 11.67 -7.56 2.68
N ALA A 26 12.88 -8.03 2.96
CA ALA A 26 13.45 -9.23 2.32
C ALA A 26 12.59 -10.48 2.56
N ALA A 27 12.19 -10.75 3.80
CA ALA A 27 11.31 -11.88 4.12
C ALA A 27 9.95 -11.79 3.41
N LEU A 28 9.37 -10.58 3.33
CA LEU A 28 8.14 -10.35 2.58
C LEU A 28 8.35 -10.53 1.08
N MET A 29 9.49 -10.09 0.52
CA MET A 29 9.81 -10.29 -0.89
C MET A 29 9.84 -11.79 -1.24
N GLU A 30 10.50 -12.62 -0.43
CA GLU A 30 10.53 -14.06 -0.65
C GLU A 30 9.13 -14.69 -0.58
N SER A 31 8.32 -14.32 0.42
CA SER A 31 6.95 -14.80 0.56
C SER A 31 6.06 -14.38 -0.62
N ILE A 32 6.17 -13.11 -1.04
CA ILE A 32 5.42 -12.54 -2.17
C ILE A 32 5.86 -13.14 -3.50
N ALA A 33 7.14 -13.49 -3.65
CA ALA A 33 7.65 -14.13 -4.86
C ALA A 33 7.15 -15.57 -4.99
N LYS A 34 7.06 -16.32 -3.88
CA LYS A 34 6.56 -17.71 -3.88
C LYS A 34 5.04 -17.81 -4.02
N GLU A 35 4.29 -17.01 -3.25
CA GLU A 35 2.83 -17.22 -3.08
C GLU A 35 1.99 -16.00 -3.47
N GLY A 36 2.63 -14.86 -3.74
CA GLY A 36 1.94 -13.60 -3.95
C GLY A 36 1.55 -12.88 -2.65
N LEU A 37 0.90 -11.73 -2.78
CA LEU A 37 0.44 -10.97 -1.62
C LEU A 37 -0.81 -11.61 -1.03
N ARG A 38 -0.67 -12.25 0.14
CA ARG A 38 -1.79 -12.81 0.90
C ARG A 38 -2.67 -11.71 1.52
N GLU A 39 -2.05 -10.74 2.19
CA GLU A 39 -2.78 -9.66 2.86
C GLU A 39 -2.69 -8.33 2.08
N PRO A 40 -3.84 -7.77 1.65
CA PRO A 40 -3.87 -6.49 0.96
C PRO A 40 -3.42 -5.34 1.87
N ILE A 41 -2.88 -4.29 1.26
CA ILE A 41 -2.55 -3.05 1.99
C ILE A 41 -3.79 -2.15 2.08
N ASP A 42 -3.89 -1.34 3.13
CA ASP A 42 -5.01 -0.41 3.24
C ASP A 42 -4.68 0.90 2.52
N VAL A 43 -5.61 1.30 1.66
CA VAL A 43 -5.50 2.51 0.84
C VAL A 43 -6.77 3.34 1.02
N LEU A 44 -6.58 4.63 1.23
CA LEU A 44 -7.65 5.61 1.33
C LEU A 44 -7.88 6.23 -0.05
N GLU A 45 -9.09 6.13 -0.59
CA GLU A 45 -9.50 6.84 -1.80
C GLU A 45 -10.17 8.16 -1.40
N VAL A 46 -9.61 9.27 -1.86
CA VAL A 46 -10.07 10.63 -1.57
C VAL A 46 -10.04 11.45 -2.85
N ASP A 47 -11.20 11.93 -3.30
CA ASP A 47 -11.34 12.67 -4.58
C ASP A 47 -10.72 11.93 -5.78
N GLY A 48 -10.86 10.59 -5.83
CA GLY A 48 -10.28 9.75 -6.90
C GLY A 48 -8.76 9.52 -6.80
N LEU A 49 -8.11 10.01 -5.74
CA LEU A 49 -6.69 9.77 -5.46
C LEU A 49 -6.52 8.71 -4.38
N TYR A 50 -5.52 7.84 -4.57
CA TYR A 50 -5.21 6.75 -3.64
C TYR A 50 -4.06 7.13 -2.71
N TYR A 51 -4.29 7.03 -1.40
CA TYR A 51 -3.31 7.35 -0.36
C TYR A 51 -2.99 6.12 0.49
N GLY A 52 -1.73 5.72 0.53
CA GLY A 52 -1.25 4.59 1.31
C GLY A 52 -0.70 5.01 2.67
N PHE A 53 -1.32 4.55 3.76
CA PHE A 53 -0.87 4.81 5.14
C PHE A 53 -0.44 3.54 5.88
N SER A 54 -0.68 2.35 5.34
CA SER A 54 -0.29 1.07 5.93
C SER A 54 0.45 0.19 4.92
N GLY A 55 1.04 -0.90 5.42
CA GLY A 55 1.71 -1.88 4.56
C GLY A 55 2.98 -1.33 3.89
N CYS A 56 3.81 -0.59 4.64
CA CYS A 56 4.99 0.05 4.08
C CYS A 56 6.00 -0.96 3.55
N HIS A 57 6.35 -1.97 4.36
CA HIS A 57 7.23 -3.07 3.95
C HIS A 57 6.68 -3.89 2.78
N ARG A 58 5.35 -4.14 2.73
CA ARG A 58 4.70 -4.90 1.64
C ARG A 58 4.78 -4.18 0.29
N TYR A 59 4.53 -2.88 0.30
CA TYR A 59 4.65 -2.04 -0.88
C TYR A 59 6.11 -1.94 -1.34
N GLU A 60 7.05 -1.74 -0.42
CA GLU A 60 8.47 -1.73 -0.77
C GLU A 60 8.93 -3.07 -1.33
N ALA A 61 8.46 -4.19 -0.77
CA ALA A 61 8.73 -5.51 -1.32
C ALA A 61 8.22 -5.64 -2.77
N HIS A 62 7.01 -5.17 -3.07
CA HIS A 62 6.51 -5.14 -4.46
C HIS A 62 7.33 -4.23 -5.37
N GLN A 63 7.74 -3.06 -4.88
CA GLN A 63 8.60 -2.13 -5.62
C GLN A 63 9.95 -2.77 -5.96
N ARG A 64 10.62 -3.40 -4.97
CA ARG A 64 11.91 -4.09 -5.16
C ARG A 64 11.80 -5.34 -6.04
N LEU A 65 10.67 -6.02 -6.00
CA LEU A 65 10.37 -7.15 -6.89
C LEU A 65 9.98 -6.73 -8.32
N GLY A 66 9.85 -5.43 -8.60
CA GLY A 66 9.44 -4.93 -9.91
C GLY A 66 7.98 -5.23 -10.27
N LYS A 67 7.12 -5.49 -9.29
CA LYS A 67 5.67 -5.66 -9.54
C LYS A 67 5.05 -4.31 -9.87
N LYS A 68 4.17 -4.28 -10.88
CA LYS A 68 3.47 -3.07 -11.32
C LYS A 68 2.26 -2.71 -10.45
N THR A 69 1.57 -3.72 -9.93
CA THR A 69 0.34 -3.60 -9.15
C THR A 69 0.49 -4.26 -7.77
N ILE A 70 -0.32 -3.80 -6.83
CA ILE A 70 -0.43 -4.35 -5.47
C ILE A 70 -1.90 -4.50 -5.08
N LYS A 71 -2.25 -5.59 -4.39
CA LYS A 71 -3.60 -5.77 -3.84
C LYS A 71 -3.84 -4.77 -2.71
N CYS A 72 -4.84 -3.94 -2.91
CA CYS A 72 -5.23 -2.86 -2.02
C CYS A 72 -6.66 -3.05 -1.54
N ARG A 73 -6.84 -2.87 -0.23
CA ARG A 73 -8.13 -2.68 0.40
C ARG A 73 -8.46 -1.20 0.36
N VAL A 74 -9.33 -0.82 -0.57
CA VAL A 74 -9.71 0.56 -0.81
C VAL A 74 -10.87 0.95 0.10
N ARG A 75 -10.66 2.03 0.84
CA ARG A 75 -11.69 2.69 1.64
C ARG A 75 -11.89 4.11 1.13
N ARG A 76 -13.11 4.42 0.67
CA ARG A 76 -13.49 5.79 0.32
C ARG A 76 -13.65 6.63 1.58
N ALA A 77 -13.04 7.81 1.58
CA ALA A 77 -13.16 8.74 2.68
C ALA A 77 -13.12 10.20 2.21
N PRO A 78 -13.76 11.13 2.95
CA PRO A 78 -13.67 12.55 2.66
C PRO A 78 -12.28 13.11 3.04
N ARG A 79 -11.95 14.29 2.49
CA ARG A 79 -10.70 15.02 2.77
C ARG A 79 -10.44 15.27 4.27
N SER A 80 -11.50 15.36 5.08
CA SER A 80 -11.38 15.49 6.54
C SER A 80 -10.70 14.29 7.18
N VAL A 81 -10.95 13.08 6.68
CA VAL A 81 -10.28 11.84 7.14
C VAL A 81 -8.82 11.84 6.69
N LEU A 82 -8.55 12.24 5.44
CA LEU A 82 -7.17 12.38 4.95
C LEU A 82 -6.35 13.31 5.83
N LYS A 83 -6.89 14.48 6.19
CA LYS A 83 -6.22 15.43 7.08
C LYS A 83 -5.86 14.82 8.44
N ARG A 84 -6.74 13.98 9.01
CA ARG A 84 -6.45 13.27 10.28
C ARG A 84 -5.32 12.25 10.19
N HIS A 85 -5.01 11.74 8.99
CA HIS A 85 -3.88 10.83 8.78
C HIS A 85 -2.57 11.57 8.44
N LEU A 86 -2.66 12.85 8.09
CA LEU A 86 -1.52 13.70 7.74
C LEU A 86 -1.08 14.64 8.87
N ALA A 87 -1.96 14.94 9.81
CA ALA A 87 -1.70 15.70 11.03
C ALA A 87 -1.14 14.79 12.14
#